data_AF-A0A1X7U253-F1
#
_entry.id   AF-A0A1X7U253-F1
#
_cell.length_a   1.000
_cell.length_b   1.000
_cell.length_c   1.000
_cell.angle_alpha   90.00
_cell.angle_beta   90.00
_cell.angle_gamma   90.00
#
_symmetry.space_group_name_H-M   'P 1'
#
loop_
_entity.id
_entity.type
_entity.pdbx_description
1 polymer ?
#
loop_
_entity_poly.entity_id
_entity_poly.type
_entity_poly.pdbx_seq_one_letter_code
_entity_poly.pdbx_strand_id
1 'polypeptide(L)'
;MAQVQVQNVTVLDNPTKFTNPFQFEITFECQENLEKDLEWKIIYVGSASSESYDQVLDTVLVGPVPVGTHKFVFQADSPDTSKIPAHDVVGVTVILLTCSYKEQEFIRVGYYVNNEYTDSELIENPPGQPQFDKLQRNILTSSPRVTRFKINWD
;
A
#
# COMPACT_ATOMS: atom_id res chain seq x y z
N MET A 1 13.12 8.66 21.14
CA MET A 1 12.21 9.42 20.24
C MET A 1 12.16 8.71 18.90
N ALA A 2 11.16 8.92 18.05
CA ALA A 2 11.14 8.26 16.74
C ALA A 2 12.25 8.86 15.86
N GLN A 3 13.23 8.05 15.46
CA GLN A 3 14.36 8.52 14.64
C GLN A 3 13.94 8.78 13.18
N VAL A 4 12.84 8.16 12.72
CA VAL A 4 12.29 8.36 11.38
C VAL A 4 10.87 8.91 11.45
N GLN A 5 10.59 9.94 10.65
CA GLN A 5 9.27 10.55 10.52
C GLN A 5 8.84 10.61 9.06
N VAL A 6 7.74 9.95 8.71
CA VAL A 6 7.15 10.07 7.37
C VAL A 6 6.44 11.42 7.26
N GLN A 7 6.91 12.24 6.33
CA GLN A 7 6.42 13.60 6.10
C GLN A 7 5.25 13.61 5.12
N ASN A 8 5.38 12.87 4.02
CA ASN A 8 4.32 12.79 3.01
C ASN A 8 4.37 11.45 2.26
N VAL A 9 3.20 10.99 1.82
CA VAL A 9 3.04 9.85 0.92
C VAL A 9 2.06 10.25 -0.18
N THR A 10 2.56 10.41 -1.40
CA THR A 10 1.77 10.77 -2.58
C THR A 10 1.48 9.51 -3.38
N VAL A 11 0.20 9.23 -3.62
CA VAL A 11 -0.21 8.16 -4.54
C VAL A 11 -0.12 8.68 -5.97
N LEU A 12 0.66 8.01 -6.80
CA LEU A 12 0.82 8.32 -8.22
C LEU A 12 -0.10 7.42 -9.06
N ASP A 13 -0.36 7.83 -10.31
CA ASP A 13 -1.22 7.11 -11.27
C ASP A 13 -2.56 6.63 -10.66
N ASN A 14 -3.40 7.58 -10.23
CA ASN A 14 -4.67 7.29 -9.57
C ASN A 14 -5.79 8.25 -10.01
N PRO A 15 -6.99 7.76 -10.38
CA PRO A 15 -7.38 6.35 -10.51
C PRO A 15 -6.76 5.69 -11.75
N THR A 16 -6.59 4.36 -11.72
CA THR A 16 -5.91 3.60 -12.78
C THR A 16 -6.50 2.20 -12.92
N LYS A 17 -6.05 1.39 -13.89
CA LYS A 17 -6.53 0.02 -14.05
C LYS A 17 -6.14 -0.85 -12.85
N PHE A 18 -6.96 -1.83 -12.50
CA PHE A 18 -6.65 -2.77 -11.41
C PHE A 18 -5.29 -3.45 -11.59
N THR A 19 -4.96 -3.82 -12.84
CA THR A 19 -3.73 -4.52 -13.21
C THR A 19 -2.50 -3.60 -13.31
N ASN A 20 -2.68 -2.28 -13.20
CA ASN A 20 -1.54 -1.37 -13.19
C ASN A 20 -0.80 -1.42 -11.84
N PRO A 21 0.53 -1.25 -11.83
CA PRO A 21 1.32 -1.19 -10.61
C PRO A 21 0.85 -0.10 -9.65
N PHE A 22 0.99 -0.35 -8.35
CA PHE A 22 0.92 0.71 -7.34
C PHE A 22 2.18 1.55 -7.38
N GLN A 23 2.05 2.86 -7.18
CA GLN A 23 3.17 3.79 -7.14
C GLN A 23 2.97 4.79 -6.01
N PHE A 24 3.90 4.81 -5.06
CA PHE A 24 3.90 5.76 -3.94
C PHE A 24 5.19 6.57 -3.95
N GLU A 25 5.09 7.90 -4.02
CA GLU A 25 6.22 8.78 -3.71
C GLU A 25 6.24 9.03 -2.20
N ILE A 26 7.28 8.53 -1.54
CA ILE A 26 7.41 8.57 -0.08
C ILE A 26 8.46 9.61 0.26
N THR A 27 8.12 10.56 1.13
CA THR A 27 9.05 11.52 1.72
C THR A 27 9.13 11.30 3.22
N PHE A 28 10.33 11.09 3.76
CA PHE A 28 10.54 10.90 5.19
C PHE A 28 11.80 11.65 5.66
N GLU A 29 11.85 11.97 6.94
CA GLU A 29 12.96 12.62 7.60
C GLU A 29 13.60 11.66 8.60
N CYS A 30 14.93 11.59 8.58
CA CYS A 30 15.73 10.81 9.51
C CYS A 30 16.51 11.77 10.43
N GLN A 31 16.32 11.66 11.74
CA GLN A 31 16.91 12.54 12.74
C GLN A 31 18.33 12.12 13.15
N GLU A 32 18.62 10.83 13.06
CA GLU A 32 19.91 10.21 13.41
C GLU A 32 20.33 9.23 12.30
N ASN A 33 21.62 8.93 12.18
CA ASN A 33 22.08 7.94 11.20
C ASN A 33 21.62 6.55 11.63
N LEU A 34 20.92 5.84 10.74
CA LEU A 34 20.54 4.44 10.99
C LEU A 34 21.60 3.50 10.44
N GLU A 35 22.04 2.57 11.27
CA GLU A 35 23.01 1.53 10.90
C GLU A 35 22.38 0.42 10.03
N LYS A 36 21.09 0.15 10.24
CA LYS A 36 20.34 -0.88 9.52
C LYS A 36 19.38 -0.24 8.51
N ASP A 37 18.92 -1.06 7.59
CA ASP A 37 18.00 -0.64 6.56
C ASP A 37 16.58 -0.51 7.12
N LEU A 38 15.84 0.44 6.56
CA LEU A 38 14.39 0.50 6.69
C LEU A 38 13.77 -0.49 5.72
N GLU A 39 12.87 -1.34 6.22
CA GLU A 39 12.10 -2.26 5.40
C GLU A 39 10.73 -1.66 5.11
N TRP A 40 10.46 -1.34 3.84
CA TRP A 40 9.18 -0.86 3.37
C TRP A 40 8.41 -1.97 2.68
N LYS A 41 7.13 -2.13 3.01
CA LYS A 41 6.25 -3.12 2.34
C LYS A 41 4.96 -2.48 1.86
N ILE A 42 4.53 -2.87 0.67
CA ILE A 42 3.18 -2.62 0.15
C ILE A 42 2.38 -3.91 0.32
N ILE A 43 1.26 -3.83 1.03
CA ILE A 43 0.41 -4.97 1.37
C ILE A 43 -1.01 -4.70 0.88
N TYR A 44 -1.55 -5.60 0.08
CA TYR A 44 -2.95 -5.57 -0.37
C TYR A 44 -3.80 -6.49 0.48
N VAL A 45 -4.88 -5.95 1.06
CA VAL A 45 -5.85 -6.73 1.81
C VAL A 45 -6.80 -7.40 0.82
N GLY A 46 -6.66 -8.71 0.62
CA GLY A 46 -7.48 -9.44 -0.35
C GLY A 46 -8.93 -9.64 0.08
N SER A 47 -9.19 -9.69 1.40
CA SER A 47 -10.53 -9.81 1.96
C SER A 47 -10.57 -9.16 3.34
N ALA A 48 -11.63 -8.41 3.63
CA ALA A 48 -11.84 -7.85 4.96
C ALA A 48 -12.15 -8.93 6.01
N SER A 49 -12.48 -10.15 5.58
CA SER A 49 -12.86 -11.25 6.47
C SER A 49 -11.67 -11.98 7.08
N SER A 50 -10.49 -11.91 6.47
CA SER A 50 -9.32 -12.66 6.93
C SER A 50 -8.01 -12.12 6.37
N GLU A 51 -7.03 -11.94 7.26
CA GLU A 51 -5.64 -11.60 6.93
C GLU A 51 -4.93 -12.69 6.11
N SER A 52 -5.50 -13.90 6.01
CA SER A 52 -4.93 -14.98 5.18
C SER A 52 -4.93 -14.68 3.68
N TYR A 53 -5.74 -13.69 3.26
CA TYR A 53 -5.78 -13.19 1.88
C TYR A 53 -4.88 -11.97 1.67
N ASP A 54 -4.16 -11.51 2.69
CA ASP A 54 -3.25 -10.39 2.56
C ASP A 54 -2.05 -10.78 1.70
N GLN A 55 -1.71 -9.90 0.77
CA GLN A 55 -0.63 -10.12 -0.18
C GLN A 55 0.41 -9.03 0.00
N VAL A 56 1.63 -9.42 0.38
CA VAL A 56 2.79 -8.53 0.29
C VAL A 56 3.13 -8.43 -1.19
N LEU A 57 2.86 -7.27 -1.79
CA LEU A 57 3.09 -7.03 -3.21
C LEU A 57 4.56 -6.85 -3.52
N ASP A 58 5.27 -6.09 -2.67
CA ASP A 58 6.71 -5.91 -2.76
C ASP A 58 7.31 -5.50 -1.41
N THR A 59 8.62 -5.71 -1.28
CA THR A 59 9.42 -5.30 -0.12
C THR A 59 10.72 -4.64 -0.61
N VAL A 60 10.97 -3.43 -0.13
CA VAL A 60 12.20 -2.67 -0.43
C VAL A 60 12.96 -2.37 0.84
N LEU A 61 14.28 -2.56 0.79
CA LEU A 61 15.22 -2.14 1.82
C LEU A 61 15.84 -0.80 1.45
N VAL A 62 15.78 0.17 2.35
CA VAL A 62 16.39 1.49 2.19
C VAL A 62 17.42 1.68 3.29
N GLY A 63 18.70 1.59 2.93
CA GLY A 63 19.78 1.94 3.84
C GLY A 63 21.18 1.82 3.21
N PRO A 64 22.22 2.26 3.95
CA PRO A 64 22.13 2.96 5.24
C PRO A 64 21.44 4.33 5.11
N VAL A 65 20.73 4.77 6.16
CA VAL A 65 19.92 6.00 6.11
C VAL A 65 20.62 7.12 6.88
N PRO A 66 21.23 8.11 6.19
CA PRO A 66 21.85 9.23 6.86
C PRO A 66 20.82 10.24 7.36
N VAL A 67 21.22 11.12 8.28
CA VAL A 67 20.40 12.25 8.74
C VAL A 67 19.96 13.12 7.56
N GLY A 68 18.69 13.51 7.55
CA GLY A 68 18.12 14.44 6.58
C GLY A 68 16.79 13.98 6.00
N THR A 69 16.35 14.69 4.97
CA THR A 69 15.10 14.42 4.25
C THR A 69 15.37 13.57 3.03
N HIS A 70 14.66 12.45 2.93
CA HIS A 70 14.77 11.47 1.87
C HIS A 70 13.47 11.37 1.10
N LYS A 71 13.58 11.11 -0.20
CA LYS A 71 12.44 10.89 -1.07
C LYS A 71 12.75 9.84 -2.12
N PHE A 72 11.82 8.91 -2.33
CA PHE A 72 11.92 7.88 -3.35
C PHE A 72 10.53 7.45 -3.83
N VAL A 73 10.48 6.79 -4.98
CA VAL A 73 9.26 6.18 -5.52
C VAL A 73 9.32 4.69 -5.22
N PHE A 74 8.29 4.17 -4.54
CA PHE A 74 8.10 2.76 -4.30
C PHE A 74 6.99 2.25 -5.22
N GLN A 75 7.36 1.37 -6.15
CA GLN A 75 6.44 0.73 -7.09
C GLN A 75 6.31 -0.76 -6.75
N ALA A 76 5.09 -1.29 -6.83
CA ALA A 76 4.81 -2.72 -6.68
C ALA A 76 3.77 -3.16 -7.71
N ASP A 77 3.87 -4.39 -8.20
CA ASP A 77 2.91 -4.96 -9.14
C ASP A 77 1.51 -5.12 -8.52
N SER A 78 0.49 -5.31 -9.35
CA SER A 78 -0.87 -5.60 -8.90
C SER A 78 -0.93 -6.91 -8.10
N PRO A 79 -1.90 -7.09 -7.17
CA PRO A 79 -2.06 -8.35 -6.45
C PRO A 79 -2.36 -9.53 -7.38
N ASP A 80 -2.03 -10.73 -6.91
CA ASP A 80 -2.40 -11.98 -7.57
C ASP A 80 -3.90 -12.18 -7.45
N THR A 81 -4.58 -12.10 -8.59
CA THR A 81 -6.04 -12.18 -8.71
C THR A 81 -6.60 -13.53 -8.31
N SER A 82 -5.80 -14.60 -8.40
CA SER A 82 -6.22 -15.95 -8.03
C SER A 82 -6.37 -16.15 -6.53
N LYS A 83 -5.75 -15.27 -5.73
CA LYS A 83 -5.78 -15.29 -4.26
C LYS A 83 -6.83 -14.36 -3.67
N ILE A 84 -7.61 -13.67 -4.48
CA ILE A 84 -8.67 -12.76 -4.03
C ILE A 84 -10.01 -13.48 -4.14
N PRO A 85 -10.80 -13.59 -3.06
CA PRO A 85 -12.15 -14.13 -3.15
C PRO A 85 -13.00 -13.34 -4.15
N ALA A 86 -13.67 -14.03 -5.07
CA ALA A 86 -14.41 -13.38 -6.16
C ALA A 86 -15.43 -12.32 -5.70
N HIS A 87 -16.03 -12.51 -4.52
CA HIS A 87 -17.00 -11.57 -3.94
C HIS A 87 -16.37 -10.33 -3.30
N ASP A 88 -15.06 -10.34 -3.04
CA ASP A 88 -14.30 -9.23 -2.44
C ASP A 88 -13.51 -8.42 -3.48
N VAL A 89 -13.53 -8.83 -4.76
CA VAL A 89 -12.81 -8.14 -5.83
C VAL A 89 -13.38 -6.76 -6.11
N VAL A 90 -14.70 -6.65 -6.22
CA VAL A 90 -15.41 -5.39 -6.54
C VAL A 90 -15.89 -4.73 -5.25
N GLY A 91 -15.70 -3.42 -5.15
CA GLY A 91 -16.04 -2.64 -3.97
C GLY A 91 -14.81 -2.17 -3.22
N VAL A 92 -14.96 -1.95 -1.91
CA VAL A 92 -13.96 -1.30 -1.07
C VAL A 92 -13.06 -2.34 -0.40
N THR A 93 -11.75 -2.15 -0.54
CA THR A 93 -10.72 -2.84 0.22
C THR A 93 -9.66 -1.85 0.73
N VAL A 94 -8.53 -2.35 1.22
CA VAL A 94 -7.44 -1.57 1.83
C VAL A 94 -6.08 -1.94 1.22
N ILE A 95 -5.26 -0.92 0.99
CA ILE A 95 -3.82 -1.06 0.75
C ILE A 95 -3.07 -0.48 1.95
N LEU A 96 -2.06 -1.19 2.43
CA LEU A 96 -1.21 -0.79 3.56
C LEU A 96 0.22 -0.57 3.06
N LEU A 97 0.78 0.58 3.39
CA LEU A 97 2.20 0.86 3.31
C LEU A 97 2.79 0.79 4.72
N THR A 98 3.68 -0.15 4.97
CA THR A 98 4.33 -0.33 6.28
C THR A 98 5.80 0.01 6.18
N CYS A 99 6.37 0.48 7.28
CA CYS A 99 7.81 0.63 7.42
C CYS A 99 8.27 0.08 8.78
N SER A 100 9.31 -0.73 8.72
CA SER A 100 9.90 -1.42 9.86
C SER A 100 11.39 -1.12 9.95
N TYR A 101 11.91 -1.12 11.17
CA TYR A 101 13.33 -1.03 11.45
C TYR A 101 13.70 -2.15 12.41
N LYS A 102 14.72 -2.94 12.07
CA LYS A 102 15.09 -4.17 12.82
C LYS A 102 13.88 -5.07 13.10
N GLU A 103 13.08 -5.35 12.07
CA GLU A 103 11.85 -6.17 12.13
C GLU A 103 10.73 -5.62 13.02
N GLN A 104 10.89 -4.41 13.58
CA GLN A 104 9.86 -3.74 14.36
C GLN A 104 9.15 -2.70 13.50
N GLU A 105 7.88 -2.95 13.19
CA GLU A 105 7.03 -1.98 12.49
C GLU A 105 6.83 -0.73 13.37
N PHE A 106 7.15 0.45 12.84
CA PHE A 106 6.97 1.71 13.56
C PHE A 106 5.94 2.64 12.90
N ILE A 107 5.62 2.42 11.63
CA ILE A 107 4.55 3.16 10.95
C ILE A 107 3.80 2.31 9.94
N ARG A 108 2.49 2.53 9.88
CA ARG A 108 1.55 1.96 8.92
C ARG A 108 0.68 3.06 8.36
N VAL A 109 0.61 3.16 7.04
CA VAL A 109 -0.25 4.08 6.31
C VAL A 109 -1.23 3.26 5.48
N GLY A 110 -2.50 3.29 5.85
CA GLY A 110 -3.58 2.60 5.15
C GLY A 110 -4.39 3.54 4.28
N TYR A 111 -4.71 3.10 3.07
CA TYR A 111 -5.66 3.78 2.18
C TYR A 111 -6.82 2.85 1.85
N TYR A 112 -8.02 3.42 1.76
CA TYR A 112 -9.13 2.74 1.12
C TYR A 112 -8.94 2.69 -0.38
N VAL A 113 -9.29 1.56 -0.96
CA VAL A 113 -9.20 1.27 -2.38
C VAL A 113 -10.58 0.86 -2.86
N ASN A 114 -11.17 1.58 -3.80
CA ASN A 114 -12.41 1.20 -4.45
C ASN A 114 -12.11 0.59 -5.81
N ASN A 115 -12.51 -0.66 -6.03
CA ASN A 115 -12.44 -1.32 -7.32
C ASN A 115 -13.84 -1.33 -7.95
N GLU A 116 -13.98 -0.76 -9.14
CA GLU A 116 -15.27 -0.67 -9.81
C GLU A 116 -15.15 -0.92 -11.32
N TYR A 117 -16.24 -1.42 -11.91
CA TYR A 117 -16.37 -1.43 -13.35
C TYR A 117 -16.69 -0.01 -13.84
N THR A 118 -16.12 0.36 -14.98
CA THR A 118 -16.43 1.63 -15.64
C THR A 118 -17.51 1.51 -16.72
N ASP A 119 -17.83 0.28 -17.13
CA ASP A 119 -18.86 -0.02 -18.13
C ASP A 119 -20.24 -0.15 -17.47
N SER A 120 -21.21 0.63 -17.95
CA SER A 120 -22.57 0.65 -17.41
C SER A 120 -23.23 -0.74 -17.41
N GLU A 121 -22.98 -1.57 -18.44
CA GLU A 121 -23.57 -2.90 -18.51
C GLU A 121 -23.05 -3.82 -17.40
N LEU A 122 -21.74 -3.73 -17.09
CA LEU A 122 -21.09 -4.52 -16.05
C LEU A 122 -21.42 -4.01 -14.64
N ILE A 123 -21.76 -2.73 -14.51
CA ILE A 123 -22.26 -2.16 -13.25
C ILE A 123 -23.67 -2.68 -12.97
N GLU A 124 -24.56 -2.65 -13.96
CA GLU A 124 -25.96 -3.10 -13.81
C GLU A 124 -26.07 -4.63 -13.71
N ASN A 125 -25.23 -5.36 -14.47
CA ASN A 125 -25.24 -6.82 -14.56
C ASN A 125 -23.82 -7.37 -14.30
N PRO A 126 -23.35 -7.40 -13.04
CA PRO A 126 -22.01 -7.86 -12.74
C PRO A 126 -21.85 -9.34 -13.10
N PRO A 127 -20.74 -9.72 -13.77
CA PRO A 127 -20.50 -11.11 -14.14
C PRO A 127 -20.24 -11.96 -12.89
N GLY A 128 -20.61 -13.25 -12.94
CA GLY A 128 -20.35 -14.18 -11.84
C GLY A 128 -18.86 -14.43 -11.56
N GLN A 129 -17.99 -14.23 -12.56
CA GLN A 129 -16.54 -14.19 -12.40
C GLN A 129 -16.03 -12.77 -12.69
N PRO A 130 -15.25 -12.15 -11.78
CA PRO A 130 -14.72 -10.81 -11.99
C PRO A 130 -13.80 -10.70 -13.21
N GLN A 131 -13.99 -9.63 -13.99
CA GLN A 131 -13.17 -9.29 -15.17
C GLN A 131 -12.16 -8.20 -14.81
N PHE A 132 -10.99 -8.60 -14.30
CA PHE A 132 -9.98 -7.69 -13.75
C PHE A 132 -9.42 -6.68 -14.76
N ASP A 133 -9.40 -7.02 -16.04
CA ASP A 133 -8.95 -6.16 -17.14
C ASP A 133 -9.89 -4.95 -17.37
N LYS A 134 -11.13 -5.05 -16.89
CA LYS A 134 -12.16 -4.00 -16.98
C LYS A 134 -12.41 -3.27 -15.66
N LEU A 135 -11.66 -3.61 -14.62
CA LEU A 135 -11.74 -2.93 -13.33
C LEU A 135 -10.83 -1.71 -13.32
N GLN A 136 -11.40 -0.60 -12.84
CA GLN A 136 -10.65 0.56 -12.42
C GLN A 136 -10.50 0.54 -10.90
N ARG A 137 -9.31 0.88 -10.43
CA ARG A 137 -8.97 1.05 -9.03
C ARG A 137 -8.83 2.54 -8.72
N ASN A 138 -9.48 2.99 -7.66
CA ASN A 138 -9.35 4.32 -7.11
C ASN A 138 -8.93 4.26 -5.64
N ILE A 139 -7.76 4.80 -5.32
CA ILE A 139 -7.22 4.91 -3.97
C ILE A 139 -7.67 6.25 -3.37
N LEU A 140 -8.33 6.22 -2.22
CA LEU A 140 -8.83 7.42 -1.53
C LEU A 140 -7.68 8.14 -0.82
N THR A 141 -7.07 9.10 -1.50
CA THR A 141 -5.89 9.84 -0.99
C THR A 141 -6.22 10.91 0.05
N SER A 142 -7.47 11.36 0.14
CA SER A 142 -7.89 12.47 1.01
C SER A 142 -7.95 12.11 2.49
N SER A 143 -7.95 10.82 2.84
CA SER A 143 -8.13 10.38 4.24
C SER A 143 -7.32 9.13 4.56
N PRO A 144 -5.98 9.19 4.47
CA PRO A 144 -5.13 8.08 4.89
C PRO A 144 -5.27 7.81 6.39
N ARG A 145 -5.19 6.54 6.76
CA ARG A 145 -5.13 6.11 8.16
C ARG A 145 -3.68 5.87 8.53
N VAL A 146 -3.12 6.76 9.36
CA VAL A 146 -1.74 6.66 9.82
C VAL A 146 -1.72 6.13 11.26
N THR A 147 -1.08 4.98 11.45
CA THR A 147 -0.81 4.39 12.76
C THR A 147 0.69 4.39 13.02
N ARG A 148 1.08 4.79 14.23
CA ARG A 148 2.49 4.86 14.65
C ARG A 148 2.69 3.99 15.87
N PHE A 149 3.76 3.21 15.88
CA PHE A 149 4.14 2.33 16.97
C PHE A 149 5.46 2.80 17.57
N LYS A 150 5.61 2.63 18.89
CA LYS A 150 6.88 2.86 19.56
C LYS A 150 7.72 1.60 19.44
N ILE A 151 8.94 1.75 18.93
CA ILE A 151 9.89 0.65 18.76
C ILE A 151 11.20 0.96 19.49
N ASN A 152 12.03 -0.08 19.67
CA ASN A 152 13.41 0.12 20.07
C ASN A 152 14.30 0.38 18.84
N TRP A 153 15.02 1.50 18.84
CA TRP A 153 15.91 1.94 17.75
C TRP A 153 17.37 1.51 17.97
N ASP A 154 17.75 1.17 19.22
CA ASP A 154 19.08 0.66 19.56
C ASP A 154 19.30 -0.78 19.10
#